data_AF-A0A935ASK7-F1
#
_entry.id   AF-A0A935ASK7-F1
#
_cell.length_a   1.000
_cell.length_b   1.000
_cell.length_c   1.000
_cell.angle_alpha   90.00
_cell.angle_beta   90.00
_cell.angle_gamma   90.00
#
_symmetry.space_group_name_H-M   'P 1'
#
loop_
_entity.id
_entity.type
_entity.pdbx_description
1 polymer ?
#
loop_
_entity_poly.entity_id
_entity_poly.type
_entity_poly.pdbx_seq_one_letter_code
_entity_poly.pdbx_strand_id
1 'polypeptide(L)'
;MGGFSVAAIDVGALKNIGWWHHSPSGETTSGRDLDSLVDVVVADLGRRTPVALGFEAPLFIPRPASAEQLNRQRAGERGRPWCAGAGTGALALGLQQSAYVFDRIAQHARPRVTFDLEAIERGDADLLVWEAFVSGKAKNRAAEDPHVDDARLAVTEFVARHRTGVVASDVQDTEVSNLVAANLLASGLSPDIALLHRPCLVVRSPDRPTDA
;
A
#
# COMPACT_ATOMS: atom_id res chain seq x y z
N MET A 1 -9.67 19.27 -11.98
CA MET A 1 -8.54 18.63 -11.28
C MET A 1 -8.50 17.18 -11.73
N GLY A 2 -7.35 16.72 -12.23
CA GLY A 2 -7.21 15.34 -12.70
C GLY A 2 -7.31 14.36 -11.53
N GLY A 3 -7.92 13.21 -11.75
CA GLY A 3 -7.85 12.11 -10.79
C GLY A 3 -6.51 11.37 -10.88
N PHE A 4 -6.23 10.51 -9.91
CA PHE A 4 -5.10 9.59 -9.92
C PHE A 4 -5.60 8.14 -9.98
N SER A 5 -4.77 7.24 -10.49
CA SER A 5 -5.03 5.81 -10.44
C SER A 5 -4.74 5.26 -9.06
N VAL A 6 -5.48 4.23 -8.64
CA VAL A 6 -5.25 3.53 -7.37
C VAL A 6 -4.97 2.07 -7.67
N ALA A 7 -3.86 1.55 -7.15
CA ALA A 7 -3.51 0.14 -7.24
C ALA A 7 -3.14 -0.40 -5.86
N ALA A 8 -3.36 -1.69 -5.65
CA ALA A 8 -2.90 -2.39 -4.45
C ALA A 8 -2.44 -3.81 -4.81
N ILE A 9 -1.53 -4.34 -4.00
CA ILE A 9 -1.01 -5.71 -4.08
C ILE A 9 -1.36 -6.44 -2.79
N ASP A 10 -2.06 -7.56 -2.86
CA ASP A 10 -2.06 -8.56 -1.79
C ASP A 10 -0.73 -9.31 -1.84
N VAL A 11 0.09 -9.13 -0.81
CA VAL A 11 1.44 -9.70 -0.78
C VAL A 11 1.40 -11.09 -0.17
N GLY A 12 2.15 -12.00 -0.79
CA GLY A 12 2.14 -13.40 -0.35
C GLY A 12 3.27 -14.20 -0.96
N ALA A 13 3.29 -15.51 -0.70
CA ALA A 13 4.09 -16.40 -1.54
C ALA A 13 3.69 -16.23 -3.02
N LEU A 14 4.57 -16.52 -3.98
CA LEU A 14 4.33 -16.22 -5.41
C LEU A 14 2.96 -16.69 -5.95
N LYS A 15 2.47 -17.85 -5.50
CA LYS A 15 1.14 -18.39 -5.89
C LYS A 15 -0.06 -17.66 -5.28
N ASN A 16 0.19 -16.82 -4.28
CA ASN A 16 -0.75 -16.10 -3.43
C ASN A 16 -0.62 -14.57 -3.59
N ILE A 17 -0.04 -14.11 -4.70
CA ILE A 17 0.00 -12.69 -5.03
C ILE A 17 -1.23 -12.37 -5.87
N GLY A 18 -1.87 -11.24 -5.59
CA GLY A 18 -2.90 -10.65 -6.42
C GLY A 18 -2.76 -9.14 -6.43
N TRP A 19 -3.15 -8.50 -7.52
CA TRP A 19 -3.18 -7.05 -7.61
C TRP A 19 -4.45 -6.57 -8.29
N TRP A 20 -4.84 -5.35 -7.93
CA TRP A 20 -5.97 -4.65 -8.52
C TRP A 20 -5.58 -3.22 -8.82
N HIS A 21 -6.12 -2.66 -9.89
CA HIS A 21 -5.94 -1.29 -10.33
C HIS A 21 -7.28 -0.68 -10.72
N HIS A 22 -7.45 0.60 -10.42
CA HIS A 22 -8.61 1.41 -10.78
C HIS A 22 -8.12 2.76 -11.32
N SER A 23 -8.43 3.05 -12.58
CA SER A 23 -8.06 4.32 -13.24
C SER A 23 -9.02 5.47 -12.88
N PRO A 24 -8.65 6.74 -13.16
CA PRO A 24 -9.58 7.86 -13.02
C PRO A 24 -10.84 7.75 -13.88
N SER A 25 -10.79 7.04 -15.02
CA SER A 25 -11.95 6.83 -15.89
C SER A 25 -12.91 5.76 -15.38
N GLY A 26 -12.54 5.04 -14.30
CA GLY A 26 -13.32 3.92 -13.76
C GLY A 26 -12.99 2.57 -14.40
N GLU A 27 -12.00 2.52 -15.30
CA GLU A 27 -11.49 1.25 -15.83
C GLU A 27 -10.73 0.51 -14.73
N THR A 28 -10.91 -0.80 -14.67
CA THR A 28 -10.22 -1.66 -13.70
C THR A 28 -9.44 -2.75 -14.40
N THR A 29 -8.25 -3.03 -13.88
CA THR A 29 -7.42 -4.16 -14.32
C THR A 29 -6.93 -4.93 -13.10
N SER A 30 -6.60 -6.20 -13.27
CA SER A 30 -6.17 -7.07 -12.19
C SER A 30 -5.32 -8.23 -12.70
N GLY A 31 -4.57 -8.87 -11.81
CA GLY A 31 -3.76 -10.02 -12.17
C GLY A 31 -2.99 -10.58 -10.97
N ARG A 32 -2.10 -11.53 -11.26
CA ARG A 32 -1.22 -12.16 -10.27
C ARG A 32 0.27 -11.95 -10.56
N ASP A 33 0.58 -11.44 -11.74
CA ASP A 33 1.95 -11.17 -12.17
C ASP A 33 2.34 -9.73 -11.83
N LEU A 34 3.40 -9.55 -11.05
CA LEU A 34 3.86 -8.23 -10.64
C LEU A 34 4.45 -7.42 -11.80
N ASP A 35 5.03 -8.06 -12.81
CA ASP A 35 5.53 -7.34 -13.99
C ASP A 35 4.36 -6.71 -14.76
N SER A 36 3.25 -7.44 -14.94
CA SER A 36 2.03 -6.86 -15.54
C SER A 36 1.44 -5.68 -14.75
N LEU A 37 1.54 -5.68 -13.41
CA LEU A 37 1.17 -4.50 -12.61
C LEU A 37 2.12 -3.33 -12.87
N VAL A 38 3.43 -3.59 -12.90
CA VAL A 38 4.43 -2.55 -13.18
C VAL A 38 4.16 -1.91 -14.54
N ASP A 39 3.83 -2.70 -15.57
CA ASP A 39 3.46 -2.18 -16.89
C ASP A 39 2.27 -1.21 -16.82
N VAL A 40 1.23 -1.56 -16.04
CA VAL A 40 0.06 -0.69 -15.82
C VAL A 40 0.46 0.61 -15.11
N VAL A 41 1.24 0.52 -14.03
CA VAL A 41 1.70 1.70 -13.27
C VAL A 41 2.58 2.61 -14.13
N VAL A 42 3.53 2.04 -14.86
CA VAL A 42 4.43 2.79 -15.77
C VAL A 42 3.63 3.45 -16.90
N ALA A 43 2.62 2.76 -17.45
CA ALA A 43 1.74 3.33 -18.47
C ALA A 43 0.93 4.53 -17.95
N ASP A 44 0.45 4.47 -16.71
CA ASP A 44 -0.23 5.60 -16.06
C ASP A 44 0.71 6.79 -15.86
N LEU A 45 1.89 6.53 -15.28
CA LEU A 45 2.91 7.57 -15.09
C LEU A 45 3.34 8.19 -16.43
N GLY A 46 3.50 7.39 -17.48
CA GLY A 46 3.82 7.86 -18.84
C GLY A 46 2.72 8.75 -19.45
N ARG A 47 1.46 8.51 -19.08
CA ARG A 47 0.30 9.36 -19.43
C ARG A 47 0.15 10.59 -18.52
N ARG A 48 1.07 10.78 -17.56
CA ARG A 48 1.01 11.81 -16.51
C ARG A 48 -0.20 11.67 -15.59
N THR A 49 -0.70 10.45 -15.43
CA THR A 49 -1.69 10.11 -14.40
C THR A 49 -0.92 9.71 -13.15
N PRO A 50 -1.04 10.45 -12.03
CA PRO A 50 -0.42 10.04 -10.78
C PRO A 50 -0.99 8.70 -10.31
N VAL A 51 -0.22 7.97 -9.50
CA VAL A 51 -0.60 6.63 -9.03
C VAL A 51 -0.48 6.55 -7.51
N ALA A 52 -1.51 6.04 -6.85
CA ALA A 52 -1.46 5.59 -5.46
C ALA A 52 -1.25 4.07 -5.42
N LEU A 53 -0.03 3.62 -5.11
CA LEU A 53 0.38 2.22 -5.11
C LEU A 53 0.47 1.66 -3.68
N GLY A 54 -0.40 0.69 -3.41
CA GLY A 54 -0.57 0.07 -2.10
C GLY A 54 0.04 -1.32 -2.01
N PHE A 55 0.49 -1.69 -0.82
CA PHE A 55 0.94 -3.05 -0.50
C PHE A 55 0.20 -3.55 0.74
N GLU A 56 -0.33 -4.78 0.70
CA GLU A 56 -1.03 -5.40 1.82
C GLU A 56 -0.08 -5.97 2.88
N ALA A 57 0.77 -5.13 3.43
CA ALA A 57 1.68 -5.50 4.49
C ALA A 57 2.05 -4.30 5.36
N PRO A 58 2.44 -4.52 6.63
CA PRO A 58 3.03 -3.46 7.43
C PRO A 58 4.26 -2.85 6.71
N LEU A 59 4.19 -1.57 6.36
CA LEU A 59 5.25 -0.87 5.61
C LEU A 59 6.20 -0.06 6.50
N PHE A 60 5.78 0.22 7.73
CA PHE A 60 6.57 0.87 8.74
C PHE A 60 6.32 0.23 10.10
N ILE A 61 7.26 0.43 11.02
CA ILE A 61 7.18 -0.04 12.40
C ILE A 61 7.31 1.14 13.35
N PRO A 62 6.62 1.14 14.51
CA PRO A 62 6.81 2.17 15.52
C PRO A 62 8.25 2.19 16.03
N ARG A 63 8.75 3.39 16.37
CA ARG A 63 9.97 3.57 17.15
C ARG A 63 9.60 3.79 18.61
N PRO A 64 9.61 2.73 19.44
CA PRO A 64 9.22 2.86 20.84
C PRO A 64 10.21 3.74 21.61
N ALA A 65 9.70 4.57 22.51
CA ALA A 65 10.49 5.39 23.41
C ALA A 65 10.97 4.61 24.65
N SER A 66 10.44 3.40 24.87
CA SER A 66 10.69 2.59 26.06
C SER A 66 10.52 1.09 25.78
N ALA A 67 11.15 0.24 26.60
CA ALA A 67 11.13 -1.22 26.41
C ALA A 67 9.72 -1.82 26.59
N GLU A 68 8.88 -1.19 27.41
CA GLU A 68 7.51 -1.60 27.70
C GLU A 68 6.59 -1.52 26.47
N GLN A 69 6.99 -0.75 25.47
CA GLN A 69 6.29 -0.57 24.19
C GLN A 69 6.73 -1.59 23.13
N LEU A 70 7.79 -2.37 23.38
CA LEU A 70 8.20 -3.44 22.46
C LEU A 70 7.09 -4.48 22.30
N ASN A 71 7.01 -5.05 21.10
CA ASN A 71 6.06 -6.09 20.73
C ASN A 71 4.57 -5.71 20.86
N ARG A 72 4.26 -4.40 20.94
CA ARG A 72 2.88 -3.91 20.91
C ARG A 72 2.38 -3.73 19.49
N GLN A 73 1.06 -3.83 19.33
CA GLN A 73 0.38 -3.42 18.10
C GLN A 73 0.53 -1.90 17.87
N ARG A 74 0.41 -1.48 16.62
CA ARG A 74 0.36 -0.06 16.23
C ARG A 74 -0.92 0.59 16.74
N ALA A 75 -0.88 1.89 16.99
CA ALA A 75 -2.05 2.66 17.39
C ALA A 75 -3.09 2.66 16.25
N GLY A 76 -4.29 2.14 16.52
CA GLY A 76 -5.35 1.98 15.50
C GLY A 76 -5.48 0.56 14.94
N GLU A 77 -4.56 -0.34 15.29
CA GLU A 77 -4.72 -1.77 15.05
C GLU A 77 -5.75 -2.40 16.00
N ARG A 78 -6.41 -3.45 15.52
CA ARG A 78 -7.35 -4.26 16.31
C ARG A 78 -6.90 -5.71 16.26
N GLY A 79 -6.08 -6.14 17.23
CA GLY A 79 -5.79 -7.56 17.40
C GLY A 79 -4.36 -7.87 17.80
N ARG A 80 -3.73 -8.79 17.07
CA ARG A 80 -2.35 -9.21 17.38
C ARG A 80 -1.38 -8.13 16.90
N PRO A 81 -0.24 -7.97 17.60
CA PRO A 81 0.83 -7.08 17.15
C PRO A 81 1.26 -7.39 15.71
N TRP A 82 1.61 -6.35 14.94
CA TRP A 82 2.19 -6.47 13.60
C TRP A 82 3.41 -7.40 13.56
N CYS A 83 4.17 -7.47 14.66
CA CYS A 83 5.36 -8.30 14.81
C CYS A 83 5.07 -9.74 15.27
N ALA A 84 3.79 -10.17 15.27
CA ALA A 84 3.38 -11.50 15.66
C ALA A 84 2.59 -12.22 14.55
N GLY A 85 2.83 -13.53 14.41
CA GLY A 85 2.08 -14.41 13.51
C GLY A 85 2.19 -13.97 12.05
N ALA A 86 1.04 -13.78 11.40
CA ALA A 86 0.97 -13.46 9.97
C ALA A 86 1.58 -12.08 9.63
N GLY A 87 1.52 -11.10 10.55
CA GLY A 87 2.00 -9.74 10.30
C GLY A 87 3.50 -9.68 10.00
N THR A 88 4.32 -10.44 10.72
CA THR A 88 5.77 -10.50 10.50
C THR A 88 6.12 -11.09 9.14
N GLY A 89 5.40 -12.15 8.73
CA GLY A 89 5.57 -12.78 7.43
C GLY A 89 5.16 -11.85 6.29
N ALA A 90 4.00 -11.19 6.44
CA ALA A 90 3.51 -10.19 5.48
C ALA A 90 4.49 -9.02 5.34
N LEU A 91 5.04 -8.51 6.45
CA LEU A 91 6.07 -7.46 6.43
C LEU A 91 7.29 -7.89 5.59
N ALA A 92 7.85 -9.07 5.84
CA ALA A 92 9.04 -9.53 5.10
C ALA A 92 8.76 -9.72 3.59
N LEU A 93 7.62 -10.32 3.25
CA LEU A 93 7.20 -10.51 1.86
C LEU A 93 6.90 -9.18 1.18
N GLY A 94 6.21 -8.27 1.86
CA GLY A 94 5.89 -6.93 1.37
C GLY A 94 7.14 -6.09 1.12
N LEU A 95 8.15 -6.18 1.98
CA LEU A 95 9.44 -5.52 1.73
C LEU A 95 10.17 -6.10 0.54
N GLN A 96 10.20 -7.43 0.38
CA GLN A 96 10.83 -8.05 -0.78
C GLN A 96 10.10 -7.68 -2.08
N GLN A 97 8.77 -7.72 -2.08
CA GLN A 97 7.96 -7.45 -3.27
C GLN A 97 7.92 -5.97 -3.63
N SER A 98 7.88 -5.08 -2.65
CA SER A 98 8.00 -3.63 -2.92
C SER A 98 9.38 -3.27 -3.47
N ALA A 99 10.46 -3.88 -2.97
CA ALA A 99 11.79 -3.70 -3.56
C ALA A 99 11.80 -4.11 -5.05
N TYR A 100 11.26 -5.30 -5.37
CA TYR A 100 11.13 -5.76 -6.76
C TYR A 100 10.34 -4.78 -7.63
N VAL A 101 9.14 -4.40 -7.18
CA VAL A 101 8.26 -3.49 -7.93
C VAL A 101 8.93 -2.13 -8.15
N PHE A 102 9.58 -1.57 -7.13
CA PHE A 102 10.26 -0.28 -7.22
C PHE A 102 11.46 -0.32 -8.16
N ASP A 103 12.27 -1.37 -8.13
CA ASP A 103 13.40 -1.52 -9.06
C ASP A 103 12.93 -1.56 -10.51
N ARG A 104 11.80 -2.23 -10.77
CA ARG A 104 11.22 -2.33 -12.11
C ARG A 104 10.60 -1.00 -12.55
N ILE A 105 9.84 -0.32 -11.68
CA ILE A 105 9.38 1.06 -11.96
C ILE A 105 10.60 1.96 -12.23
N ALA A 106 11.68 1.83 -11.46
CA ALA A 106 12.91 2.58 -11.64
C ALA A 106 13.69 2.20 -12.91
N GLN A 107 13.34 1.16 -13.64
CA GLN A 107 13.93 0.92 -14.95
C GLN A 107 13.23 1.71 -16.05
N HIS A 108 12.00 2.16 -15.82
CA HIS A 108 11.12 2.71 -16.85
C HIS A 108 10.62 4.14 -16.56
N ALA A 109 10.59 4.56 -15.30
CA ALA A 109 10.07 5.85 -14.87
C ALA A 109 10.86 6.43 -13.67
N ARG A 110 10.75 7.75 -13.49
CA ARG A 110 11.33 8.49 -12.35
C ARG A 110 10.26 9.39 -11.71
N PRO A 111 9.20 8.81 -11.14
CA PRO A 111 8.14 9.60 -10.51
C PRO A 111 8.64 10.34 -9.26
N ARG A 112 8.06 11.49 -8.95
CA ARG A 112 8.21 12.12 -7.63
C ARG A 112 7.42 11.30 -6.61
N VAL A 113 8.11 10.64 -5.69
CA VAL A 113 7.47 9.74 -4.71
C VAL A 113 7.07 10.49 -3.44
N THR A 114 5.93 10.13 -2.87
CA THR A 114 5.41 10.68 -1.62
C THR A 114 4.75 9.60 -0.76
N PHE A 115 4.59 9.90 0.52
CA PHE A 115 3.71 9.19 1.46
C PHE A 115 2.48 10.04 1.85
N ASP A 116 2.41 11.27 1.37
CA ASP A 116 1.36 12.25 1.62
C ASP A 116 0.41 12.31 0.42
N LEU A 117 -0.86 11.95 0.63
CA LEU A 117 -1.89 11.98 -0.41
C LEU A 117 -2.11 13.39 -0.95
N GLU A 118 -2.07 14.41 -0.09
CA GLU A 118 -2.32 15.78 -0.52
C GLU A 118 -1.26 16.26 -1.53
N ALA A 119 -0.04 15.70 -1.46
CA ALA A 119 1.01 16.01 -2.44
C ALA A 119 0.66 15.50 -3.85
N ILE A 120 -0.04 14.38 -3.99
CA ILE A 120 -0.59 13.96 -5.30
C ILE A 120 -1.73 14.90 -5.72
N GLU A 121 -2.64 15.22 -4.81
CA GLU A 121 -3.81 16.05 -5.12
C GLU A 121 -3.42 17.47 -5.56
N ARG A 122 -2.33 18.02 -5.00
CA ARG A 122 -1.72 19.29 -5.40
C ARG A 122 -0.87 19.20 -6.68
N GLY A 123 -0.52 17.99 -7.12
CA GLY A 123 0.39 17.77 -8.26
C GLY A 123 1.88 17.91 -7.92
N ASP A 124 2.23 17.89 -6.64
CA ASP A 124 3.60 17.93 -6.12
C ASP A 124 4.31 16.57 -6.22
N ALA A 125 3.55 15.48 -6.36
CA ALA A 125 4.03 14.12 -6.48
C ALA A 125 3.30 13.34 -7.59
N ASP A 126 3.94 12.28 -8.07
CA ASP A 126 3.43 11.41 -9.14
C ASP A 126 3.13 9.99 -8.64
N LEU A 127 3.79 9.55 -7.55
CA LEU A 127 3.61 8.22 -6.96
C LEU A 127 3.42 8.33 -5.44
N LEU A 128 2.25 7.95 -4.94
CA LEU A 128 1.95 7.79 -3.52
C LEU A 128 2.15 6.32 -3.16
N VAL A 129 2.94 6.05 -2.15
CA VAL A 129 3.05 4.71 -1.56
C VAL A 129 2.22 4.65 -0.29
N TRP A 130 1.37 3.65 -0.16
CA TRP A 130 0.46 3.48 0.98
C TRP A 130 0.38 2.03 1.44
N GLU A 131 -0.08 1.83 2.66
CA GLU A 131 -0.29 0.51 3.26
C GLU A 131 -1.76 0.11 3.13
N ALA A 132 -2.00 -1.00 2.44
CA ALA A 132 -3.30 -1.65 2.42
C ALA A 132 -3.46 -2.52 3.67
N PHE A 133 -4.50 -2.26 4.46
CA PHE A 133 -4.81 -3.06 5.64
C PHE A 133 -6.08 -3.88 5.40
N VAL A 134 -5.92 -5.04 4.78
CA VAL A 134 -6.99 -6.02 4.60
C VAL A 134 -6.77 -7.16 5.59
N SER A 135 -7.72 -7.42 6.48
CA SER A 135 -7.50 -8.44 7.52
C SER A 135 -8.79 -9.05 8.03
N GLY A 136 -8.67 -10.18 8.73
CA GLY A 136 -9.77 -10.77 9.48
C GLY A 136 -11.00 -11.02 8.62
N LYS A 137 -12.13 -10.43 9.01
CA LYS A 137 -13.44 -10.63 8.37
C LYS A 137 -13.61 -9.84 7.06
N ALA A 138 -12.69 -8.95 6.72
CA ALA A 138 -12.69 -8.29 5.42
C ALA A 138 -12.40 -9.28 4.28
N LYS A 139 -11.49 -10.24 4.52
CA LYS A 139 -11.01 -11.20 3.52
C LYS A 139 -12.07 -12.24 3.15
N ASN A 140 -12.23 -12.50 1.86
CA ASN A 140 -13.10 -13.58 1.36
C ASN A 140 -12.32 -14.76 0.83
N ARG A 141 -12.07 -15.71 1.72
CA ARG A 141 -11.36 -16.95 1.40
C ARG A 141 -12.13 -17.87 0.45
N ALA A 142 -13.42 -17.63 0.24
CA ALA A 142 -14.27 -18.39 -0.67
C ALA A 142 -14.39 -17.75 -2.05
N ALA A 143 -13.75 -16.60 -2.30
CA ALA A 143 -13.67 -16.03 -3.63
C ALA A 143 -12.95 -16.98 -4.60
N GLU A 144 -13.25 -16.87 -5.90
CA GLU A 144 -12.54 -17.60 -6.94
C GLU A 144 -11.05 -17.24 -6.98
N ASP A 145 -10.75 -15.95 -6.77
CA ASP A 145 -9.41 -15.43 -6.60
C ASP A 145 -9.31 -14.57 -5.32
N PRO A 146 -9.07 -15.19 -4.15
CA PRO A 146 -9.06 -14.49 -2.88
C PRO A 146 -8.01 -13.37 -2.80
N HIS A 147 -6.87 -13.53 -3.46
CA HIS A 147 -5.76 -12.58 -3.39
C HIS A 147 -6.01 -11.36 -4.27
N VAL A 148 -6.56 -11.57 -5.47
CA VAL A 148 -7.06 -10.45 -6.29
C VAL A 148 -8.25 -9.76 -5.60
N ASP A 149 -9.13 -10.50 -4.92
CA ASP A 149 -10.25 -9.93 -4.19
C ASP A 149 -9.81 -9.06 -3.00
N ASP A 150 -8.77 -9.46 -2.27
CA ASP A 150 -8.20 -8.67 -1.18
C ASP A 150 -7.58 -7.36 -1.71
N ALA A 151 -6.80 -7.42 -2.80
CA ALA A 151 -6.29 -6.23 -3.47
C ALA A 151 -7.42 -5.31 -3.98
N ARG A 152 -8.49 -5.89 -4.55
CA ARG A 152 -9.68 -5.17 -5.01
C ARG A 152 -10.38 -4.45 -3.86
N LEU A 153 -10.53 -5.10 -2.70
CA LEU A 153 -11.12 -4.49 -1.52
C LEU A 153 -10.32 -3.27 -1.06
N ALA A 154 -8.99 -3.39 -1.00
CA ALA A 154 -8.12 -2.29 -0.62
C ALA A 154 -8.28 -1.08 -1.56
N VAL A 155 -8.24 -1.31 -2.88
CA VAL A 155 -8.44 -0.24 -3.88
C VAL A 155 -9.83 0.37 -3.78
N THR A 156 -10.86 -0.47 -3.64
CA THR A 156 -12.26 -0.01 -3.54
C THR A 156 -12.46 0.89 -2.33
N GLU A 157 -11.91 0.51 -1.18
CA GLU A 157 -12.01 1.30 0.05
C GLU A 157 -11.27 2.64 -0.08
N PHE A 158 -10.05 2.63 -0.63
CA PHE A 158 -9.30 3.86 -0.89
C PHE A 158 -10.11 4.81 -1.78
N VAL A 159 -10.61 4.31 -2.90
CA VAL A 159 -11.39 5.10 -3.86
C VAL A 159 -12.69 5.62 -3.22
N ALA A 160 -13.37 4.81 -2.40
CA ALA A 160 -14.57 5.22 -1.69
C ALA A 160 -14.30 6.37 -0.71
N ARG A 161 -13.24 6.27 0.10
CA ARG A 161 -12.82 7.32 1.04
C ARG A 161 -12.38 8.60 0.34
N HIS A 162 -11.68 8.48 -0.78
CA HIS A 162 -11.27 9.65 -1.56
C HIS A 162 -12.49 10.38 -2.16
N ARG A 163 -13.48 9.66 -2.67
CA ARG A 163 -14.73 10.26 -3.18
C ARG A 163 -15.52 11.04 -2.13
N THR A 164 -15.44 10.64 -0.87
CA THR A 164 -16.10 11.35 0.25
C THR A 164 -15.22 12.43 0.88
N GLY A 165 -13.97 12.59 0.43
CA GLY A 165 -13.02 13.56 0.97
C GLY A 165 -12.46 13.19 2.35
N VAL A 166 -12.56 11.92 2.76
CA VAL A 166 -12.16 11.45 4.10
C VAL A 166 -11.13 10.33 3.98
N VAL A 167 -9.93 10.67 3.53
CA VAL A 167 -8.80 9.73 3.52
C VAL A 167 -7.88 10.03 4.69
N ALA A 168 -8.21 9.48 5.86
CA ALA A 168 -7.35 9.51 7.03
C ALA A 168 -6.67 8.15 7.22
N SER A 169 -5.44 8.17 7.74
CA SER A 169 -4.73 6.95 8.11
C SER A 169 -5.46 6.24 9.26
N ASP A 170 -5.65 4.93 9.15
CA ASP A 170 -6.20 4.10 10.22
C ASP A 170 -5.16 3.80 11.31
N VAL A 171 -3.87 3.97 11.01
CA VAL A 171 -2.77 3.85 11.98
C VAL A 171 -2.23 5.23 12.31
N GLN A 172 -2.06 5.51 13.62
CA GLN A 172 -1.79 6.85 14.16
C GLN A 172 -0.33 7.04 14.63
N ASP A 173 0.53 6.04 14.50
CA ASP A 173 1.94 6.16 14.89
C ASP A 173 2.66 7.19 14.01
N THR A 174 3.25 8.20 14.64
CA THR A 174 4.00 9.28 13.97
C THR A 174 5.51 9.07 14.04
N GLU A 175 6.01 8.50 15.14
CA GLU A 175 7.43 8.17 15.32
C GLU A 175 7.70 6.75 14.81
N VAL A 176 8.22 6.64 13.59
CA VAL A 176 8.33 5.35 12.89
C VAL A 176 9.70 5.14 12.27
N SER A 177 9.99 3.87 12.00
CA SER A 177 10.97 3.43 11.00
C SER A 177 10.16 2.97 9.79
N ASN A 178 10.15 3.78 8.74
CA ASN A 178 9.50 3.45 7.48
C ASN A 178 10.42 2.54 6.67
N LEU A 179 10.03 1.27 6.58
CA LEU A 179 10.85 0.23 5.97
C LEU A 179 10.70 0.22 4.45
N VAL A 180 9.52 0.55 3.92
CA VAL A 180 9.33 0.69 2.46
C VAL A 180 10.10 1.88 1.88
N ALA A 181 10.36 2.91 2.69
CA ALA A 181 11.24 4.02 2.31
C ALA A 181 12.67 3.55 2.02
N ALA A 182 13.18 2.54 2.73
CA ALA A 182 14.50 1.98 2.43
C ALA A 182 14.56 1.38 1.01
N ASN A 183 13.46 0.76 0.55
CA ASN A 183 13.36 0.24 -0.82
C ASN A 183 13.27 1.36 -1.87
N LEU A 184 12.59 2.47 -1.55
CA LEU A 184 12.59 3.67 -2.40
C LEU A 184 13.99 4.28 -2.55
N LEU A 185 14.77 4.31 -1.46
CA LEU A 185 16.16 4.77 -1.48
C LEU A 185 17.04 3.81 -2.29
N ALA A 186 16.91 2.50 -2.05
CA ALA A 186 17.72 1.46 -2.70
C ALA A 186 17.48 1.40 -4.22
N SER A 187 16.23 1.52 -4.66
CA SER A 187 15.86 1.57 -6.09
C SER A 187 16.26 2.87 -6.79
N GLY A 188 16.65 3.90 -6.02
CA GLY A 188 16.94 5.24 -6.54
C GLY A 188 15.69 6.03 -6.95
N LEU A 189 14.49 5.60 -6.56
CA LEU A 189 13.25 6.36 -6.79
C LEU A 189 13.14 7.61 -5.91
N SER A 190 13.86 7.64 -4.79
CA SER A 190 14.00 8.84 -3.96
C SER A 190 15.41 8.93 -3.38
N PRO A 191 16.01 10.13 -3.29
CA PRO A 191 17.22 10.36 -2.51
C PRO A 191 16.91 10.82 -1.06
N ASP A 192 15.64 11.07 -0.73
CA ASP A 192 15.26 11.70 0.53
C ASP A 192 15.26 10.72 1.70
N ILE A 193 16.31 10.76 2.49
CA ILE A 193 16.46 9.93 3.70
C ILE A 193 15.43 10.26 4.78
N ALA A 194 14.81 11.45 4.76
CA ALA A 194 13.80 11.82 5.76
C ALA A 194 12.54 10.92 5.64
N LEU A 195 12.31 10.31 4.48
CA LEU A 195 11.24 9.34 4.26
C LEU A 195 11.32 8.14 5.22
N LEU A 196 12.52 7.77 5.71
CA LEU A 196 12.71 6.70 6.70
C LEU A 196 11.99 6.98 8.03
N HIS A 197 11.59 8.23 8.29
CA HIS A 197 10.92 8.65 9.52
C HIS A 197 9.47 9.10 9.31
N ARG A 198 8.93 8.97 8.09
CA ARG A 198 7.56 9.40 7.79
C ARG A 198 6.65 8.18 7.68
N PRO A 199 5.54 8.07 8.42
CA PRO A 199 4.57 7.01 8.19
C PRO A 199 3.93 7.18 6.81
N CYS A 200 3.58 6.05 6.18
CA CYS A 200 2.70 6.09 5.00
C CYS A 200 1.23 6.09 5.44
N LEU A 201 0.37 6.58 4.56
CA LEU A 201 -1.07 6.44 4.71
C LEU A 201 -1.43 4.95 4.85
N VAL A 202 -2.21 4.59 5.89
CA VAL A 202 -2.74 3.25 6.07
C VAL A 202 -4.26 3.26 5.84
N VAL A 203 -4.75 2.47 4.89
CA VAL A 203 -6.20 2.36 4.62
C VAL A 203 -6.69 0.97 4.94
N ARG A 204 -7.59 0.87 5.91
CA ARG A 204 -8.20 -0.38 6.38
C ARG A 204 -9.51 -0.66 5.67
N SER A 205 -9.59 -1.82 5.02
CA SER A 205 -10.85 -2.32 4.48
C SER A 205 -11.83 -2.66 5.61
N PRO A 206 -13.12 -2.31 5.48
CA PRO A 206 -14.12 -2.64 6.49
C PRO A 206 -14.32 -4.16 6.58
N ASP A 207 -14.70 -4.62 7.77
CA ASP A 207 -15.15 -6.01 7.94
C ASP A 207 -16.36 -6.27 7.03
N ARG A 208 -16.43 -7.45 6.42
CA ARG A 208 -17.65 -7.85 5.71
C ARG A 208 -18.80 -7.96 6.72
N PRO A 209 -20.03 -7.56 6.34
CA PRO A 209 -21.21 -7.86 7.13
C PRO A 209 -21.24 -9.36 7.40
N THR A 210 -21.38 -9.75 8.65
CA THR A 210 -21.78 -11.14 8.95
C THR A 210 -23.20 -11.29 8.47
N ASP A 211 -23.44 -12.21 7.52
CA ASP A 211 -24.80 -12.64 7.21
C ASP A 211 -25.51 -12.99 8.52
N ALA A 212 -26.65 -12.33 8.77
CA ALA A 212 -27.50 -12.53 9.94
C ALA A 212 -28.33 -13.81 9.81
#